data_AF-A0A6N8GQE8-F1
#
_entry.id   AF-A0A6N8GQE8-F1
#
_cell.length_a   1.000
_cell.length_b   1.000
_cell.length_c   1.000
_cell.angle_alpha   90.00
_cell.angle_beta   90.00
_cell.angle_gamma   90.00
#
_symmetry.space_group_name_H-M   'P 1'
#
loop_
_entity.id
_entity.type
_entity.pdbx_description
1 polymer ?
#
loop_
_entity_poly.entity_id
_entity_poly.type
_entity_poly.pdbx_seq_one_letter_code
_entity_poly.pdbx_strand_id
1 'polypeptide(L)'
;MRRASGWGVACRRPTSLTEALSSHGNARTTVRGRLLIVRRHQAGMPKAHIAAAMGISHKCVATWITRSETEGEAGLHDRPFGPCTTPTRTSCEVEQQVLELRRAQRQGQDWIGHEFGLAMRTVGRMLRRHHIPRARELDRLTGAFVHASKTTPVRYERDHPGELVHMDLKKLCRIPEGGGWRA
;
A
#
# COMPACT_ATOMS: atom_id res chain seq x y z
N MET A 1 -29.40 14.80 20.94
CA MET A 1 -29.05 13.97 22.11
C MET A 1 -28.59 12.60 21.60
N ARG A 2 -27.32 12.24 21.87
CA ARG A 2 -26.58 10.94 21.80
C ARG A 2 -27.27 9.77 21.05
N ARG A 3 -26.58 8.99 20.20
CA ARG A 3 -25.36 8.22 20.52
C ARG A 3 -24.50 7.92 19.28
N ALA A 4 -23.20 8.03 19.48
CA ALA A 4 -22.16 7.41 18.68
C ALA A 4 -21.90 5.97 19.15
N SER A 5 -21.62 5.07 18.22
CA SER A 5 -20.89 3.80 18.38
C SER A 5 -20.68 3.25 16.95
N GLY A 6 -19.50 2.99 16.41
CA GLY A 6 -18.23 2.65 17.04
C GLY A 6 -17.81 1.26 16.62
N TRP A 7 -17.49 1.05 15.33
CA TRP A 7 -16.76 -0.15 14.86
C TRP A 7 -15.85 0.23 13.69
N GLY A 8 -14.64 0.68 14.03
CA GLY A 8 -13.55 0.82 13.08
C GLY A 8 -13.01 -0.56 12.72
N VAL A 9 -13.45 -1.13 11.60
CA VAL A 9 -12.77 -2.27 10.98
C VAL A 9 -11.55 -1.74 10.23
N ALA A 10 -10.39 -1.81 10.89
CA ALA A 10 -9.10 -1.60 10.27
C ALA A 10 -8.81 -2.74 9.28
N CYS A 11 -9.36 -2.66 8.07
CA CYS A 11 -8.95 -3.53 6.97
C CYS A 11 -7.56 -3.08 6.49
N ARG A 12 -6.54 -3.79 6.97
CA ARG A 12 -5.14 -3.68 6.52
C ARG A 12 -5.05 -3.71 4.99
N ARG A 13 -4.13 -2.91 4.47
CA ARG A 13 -3.87 -2.67 3.04
C ARG A 13 -3.34 -3.97 2.40
N PRO A 14 -3.72 -4.32 1.16
CA PRO A 14 -2.84 -5.13 0.32
C PRO A 14 -1.76 -4.19 -0.22
N THR A 15 -0.61 -4.18 0.45
CA THR A 15 0.66 -3.76 -0.14
C THR A 15 0.98 -4.73 -1.28
N SER A 16 1.54 -4.21 -2.37
CA SER A 16 2.11 -5.01 -3.47
C SER A 16 2.87 -6.21 -2.91
N LEU A 17 2.46 -7.42 -3.26
CA LEU A 17 2.98 -8.69 -2.74
C LEU A 17 4.38 -8.99 -3.32
N THR A 18 5.35 -8.18 -2.91
CA THR A 18 6.70 -8.65 -2.59
C THR A 18 6.98 -8.25 -1.14
N GLU A 19 5.98 -8.40 -0.26
CA GLU A 19 6.27 -8.54 1.16
C GLU A 19 6.95 -9.89 1.29
N ALA A 20 8.27 -9.87 1.49
CA ALA A 20 8.94 -10.99 2.11
C ALA A 20 8.14 -11.31 3.38
N LEU A 21 7.45 -12.44 3.39
CA LEU A 21 6.89 -13.01 4.61
C LEU A 21 8.11 -13.29 5.50
N SER A 22 8.50 -12.31 6.30
CA SER A 22 9.57 -12.44 7.28
C SER A 22 9.08 -13.42 8.32
N SER A 23 9.38 -14.69 8.07
CA SER A 23 9.18 -15.76 9.03
C SER A 23 9.95 -15.39 10.30
N HIS A 24 9.25 -15.21 11.42
CA HIS A 24 9.88 -14.90 12.70
C HIS A 24 10.98 -15.93 12.99
N GLY A 25 12.07 -15.53 13.64
CA GLY A 25 13.23 -16.41 13.91
C GLY A 25 12.90 -17.72 14.67
N ASN A 26 11.72 -17.81 15.29
CA ASN A 26 11.26 -18.97 16.06
C ASN A 26 10.30 -19.87 15.25
N ALA A 27 10.03 -19.54 13.99
CA ALA A 27 9.13 -20.31 13.16
C ALA A 27 9.72 -21.68 12.84
N ARG A 28 9.07 -22.74 13.32
CA ARG A 28 9.50 -24.14 13.13
C ARG A 28 9.38 -24.61 11.68
N THR A 29 8.50 -23.99 10.90
CA THR A 29 8.21 -24.34 9.51
C THR A 29 8.56 -23.22 8.55
N THR A 30 9.80 -22.74 8.59
CA THR A 30 10.43 -22.00 7.49
C THR A 30 10.56 -22.91 6.26
N VAL A 31 10.85 -22.36 5.07
CA VAL A 31 11.14 -23.16 3.86
C VAL A 31 12.22 -24.21 4.15
N ARG A 32 13.31 -23.82 4.83
CA ARG A 32 14.37 -24.73 5.28
C ARG A 32 13.86 -25.83 6.23
N GLY A 33 12.99 -25.47 7.18
CA GLY A 33 12.37 -26.43 8.10
C GLY A 33 11.47 -27.44 7.38
N ARG A 34 10.74 -27.01 6.35
CA ARG A 34 9.90 -27.88 5.52
C ARG A 34 10.74 -28.82 4.66
N LEU A 35 11.85 -28.34 4.10
CA LEU A 35 12.80 -29.18 3.38
C LEU A 35 13.42 -30.26 4.28
N LEU A 36 13.70 -29.92 5.55
CA LEU A 36 14.19 -30.88 6.53
C LEU A 36 13.17 -31.99 6.85
N ILE A 37 11.87 -31.65 6.88
CA ILE A 37 10.78 -32.65 7.01
C ILE A 37 10.87 -33.65 5.85
N VAL A 38 10.94 -33.16 4.62
CA VAL A 38 10.98 -33.99 3.40
C VAL A 38 12.22 -34.88 3.39
N ARG A 39 13.41 -34.32 3.66
CA ARG A 39 14.66 -35.08 3.71
C ARG A 39 14.65 -36.19 4.76
N ARG A 40 14.11 -35.92 5.96
CA ARG A 40 13.98 -36.94 7.00
C ARG A 40 13.00 -38.05 6.60
N HIS A 41 11.93 -37.69 5.91
CA HIS A 41 10.99 -38.68 5.38
C HIS A 41 11.63 -39.56 4.31
N GLN A 42 12.37 -38.96 3.37
CA GLN A 42 13.13 -39.68 2.34
C GLN A 42 14.23 -40.58 2.93
N ALA A 43 14.80 -40.20 4.08
CA ALA A 43 15.73 -41.04 4.85
C ALA A 43 15.04 -42.18 5.63
N GLY A 44 13.74 -42.42 5.41
CA GLY A 44 12.99 -43.53 6.02
C GLY A 44 12.44 -43.25 7.42
N MET A 45 12.55 -42.02 7.93
CA MET A 45 12.03 -41.71 9.27
C MET A 45 10.48 -41.69 9.29
N PRO A 46 9.84 -42.37 10.26
CA PRO A 46 8.38 -42.31 10.41
C PRO A 46 7.89 -40.88 10.69
N LYS A 47 6.72 -40.51 10.13
CA LYS A 47 6.11 -39.17 10.26
C LYS A 47 5.95 -38.74 11.74
N ALA A 48 5.64 -39.68 12.64
CA ALA A 48 5.53 -39.43 14.07
C ALA A 48 6.87 -39.00 14.72
N HIS A 49 7.97 -39.65 14.37
CA HIS A 49 9.31 -39.24 14.83
C HIS A 49 9.72 -37.88 14.28
N ILE A 50 9.41 -37.60 13.00
CA ILE A 50 9.68 -36.29 12.41
C ILE A 50 8.89 -35.20 13.15
N ALA A 51 7.62 -35.44 13.45
CA ALA A 51 6.76 -34.53 14.19
C ALA A 51 7.30 -34.22 15.58
N ALA A 52 7.71 -35.26 16.33
CA ALA A 52 8.32 -35.12 17.65
C ALA A 52 9.64 -34.34 17.59
N ALA A 53 10.55 -34.69 16.67
CA ALA A 53 11.84 -34.03 16.52
C ALA A 53 11.74 -32.56 16.08
N MET A 54 10.71 -32.21 15.31
CA MET A 54 10.46 -30.84 14.85
C MET A 54 9.56 -30.03 15.79
N GLY A 55 8.95 -30.67 16.79
CA GLY A 55 7.97 -30.03 17.67
C GLY A 55 6.75 -29.51 16.93
N ILE A 56 6.23 -30.24 15.95
CA ILE A 56 5.05 -29.86 15.16
C ILE A 56 4.04 -31.00 15.15
N SER A 57 2.79 -30.70 14.76
CA SER A 57 1.77 -31.74 14.68
C SER A 57 2.05 -32.75 13.55
N HIS A 58 1.61 -33.99 13.75
CA HIS A 58 1.68 -35.04 12.73
C HIS A 58 0.97 -34.63 11.42
N LYS A 59 -0.16 -33.92 11.53
CA LYS A 59 -0.90 -33.37 10.38
C LYS A 59 -0.06 -32.37 9.58
N CYS A 60 0.74 -31.53 10.24
CA CYS A 60 1.64 -30.58 9.58
C CYS A 60 2.71 -31.31 8.76
N VAL A 61 3.35 -32.33 9.35
CA VAL A 61 4.32 -33.19 8.65
C VAL A 61 3.70 -33.84 7.41
N ALA A 62 2.54 -34.47 7.57
CA ALA A 62 1.84 -35.11 6.46
C ALA A 62 1.52 -34.12 5.33
N THR A 63 1.06 -32.92 5.67
CA THR A 63 0.73 -31.87 4.68
C THR A 63 1.95 -31.49 3.85
N TRP A 64 3.11 -31.28 4.47
CA TRP A 64 4.32 -30.88 3.76
C TRP A 64 4.91 -32.00 2.90
N ILE A 65 4.83 -33.24 3.36
CA ILE A 65 5.23 -34.41 2.56
C ILE A 65 4.35 -34.51 1.32
N THR A 66 3.03 -34.55 1.48
CA THR A 66 2.09 -34.65 0.35
C THR A 66 2.28 -33.51 -0.63
N ARG A 67 2.45 -32.26 -0.16
CA ARG A 67 2.74 -31.13 -1.04
C ARG A 67 4.05 -31.29 -1.81
N SER A 68 5.10 -31.79 -1.16
CA SER A 68 6.38 -32.02 -1.83
C SER A 68 6.33 -33.15 -2.85
N GLU A 69 5.49 -34.16 -2.62
CA GLU A 69 5.26 -35.26 -3.57
C GLU A 69 4.48 -34.78 -4.80
N THR A 70 3.53 -33.86 -4.63
CA THR A 70 2.70 -33.34 -5.73
C THR A 70 3.35 -32.21 -6.52
N GLU A 71 4.12 -31.33 -5.84
CA GLU A 71 4.60 -30.06 -6.41
C GLU A 71 6.12 -29.90 -6.34
N GLY A 72 6.84 -30.91 -5.82
CA GLY A 72 8.28 -30.83 -5.63
C GLY A 72 8.70 -29.77 -4.60
N GLU A 73 9.91 -29.24 -4.75
CA GLU A 73 10.44 -28.21 -3.86
C GLU A 73 9.66 -26.89 -3.93
N ALA A 74 9.05 -26.59 -5.08
CA ALA A 74 8.20 -25.41 -5.26
C ALA A 74 7.01 -25.39 -4.28
N GLY A 75 6.46 -26.57 -3.94
CA GLY A 75 5.36 -26.72 -2.98
C GLY A 75 5.71 -26.39 -1.53
N LEU A 76 7.01 -26.25 -1.20
CA LEU A 76 7.49 -25.90 0.14
C LEU A 76 7.52 -24.39 0.40
N HIS A 77 7.43 -23.57 -0.64
CA HIS A 77 7.38 -22.12 -0.52
C HIS A 77 6.03 -21.65 0.03
N ASP A 78 6.03 -20.47 0.68
CA ASP A 78 4.80 -19.86 1.14
C ASP A 78 3.91 -19.48 -0.04
N ARG A 79 2.64 -19.87 0.06
CA ARG A 79 1.61 -19.40 -0.86
C ARG A 79 1.06 -18.07 -0.36
N PRO A 80 0.68 -17.16 -1.25
CA PRO A 80 -0.04 -15.97 -0.84
C PRO A 80 -1.34 -16.38 -0.13
N PHE A 81 -1.47 -16.01 1.15
CA PHE A 81 -2.66 -16.28 1.97
C PHE A 81 -3.83 -15.30 1.69
N GLY A 82 -3.80 -14.60 0.56
CA GLY A 82 -4.80 -13.61 0.20
C GLY A 82 -5.98 -14.23 -0.54
N PRO A 83 -7.21 -13.68 -0.38
CA PRO A 83 -8.31 -14.05 -1.25
C PRO A 83 -7.96 -13.71 -2.70
N CYS A 84 -8.12 -14.67 -3.62
CA CYS A 84 -7.91 -14.43 -5.05
C CYS A 84 -8.88 -13.39 -5.62
N THR A 85 -10.03 -13.18 -4.98
CA THR A 85 -11.04 -12.21 -5.40
C THR A 85 -11.74 -11.62 -4.19
N THR A 86 -12.07 -10.32 -4.24
CA THR A 86 -12.92 -9.67 -3.26
C THR A 86 -14.28 -9.39 -3.91
N PRO A 87 -15.38 -9.99 -3.44
CA PRO A 87 -16.70 -9.84 -4.09
C PRO A 87 -17.24 -8.41 -4.03
N THR A 88 -16.78 -7.61 -3.07
CA THR A 88 -17.14 -6.18 -2.95
C THR A 88 -16.19 -5.26 -3.72
N ARG A 89 -15.36 -5.81 -4.61
CA ARG A 89 -14.50 -5.01 -5.47
C ARG A 89 -15.38 -4.26 -6.48
N THR A 90 -15.19 -2.95 -6.55
CA THR A 90 -15.80 -2.11 -7.59
C THR A 90 -15.52 -2.67 -8.97
N SER A 91 -16.50 -2.61 -9.87
CA SER A 91 -16.38 -3.12 -11.24
C SER A 91 -15.23 -2.45 -11.99
N CYS A 92 -14.64 -3.17 -12.94
CA CYS A 92 -13.57 -2.64 -13.79
C CYS A 92 -14.02 -1.40 -14.58
N GLU A 93 -15.30 -1.34 -14.96
CA GLU A 93 -15.90 -0.20 -15.67
C GLU A 93 -15.84 1.09 -14.82
N VAL A 94 -16.32 1.03 -13.58
CA VAL A 94 -16.27 2.20 -12.67
C VAL A 94 -14.81 2.55 -12.33
N GLU A 95 -13.94 1.54 -12.16
CA GLU A 95 -12.51 1.78 -11.95
C GLU A 95 -11.89 2.53 -13.15
N GLN A 96 -12.27 2.18 -14.38
CA GLN A 96 -11.80 2.85 -15.60
C GLN A 96 -12.31 4.30 -15.69
N GLN A 97 -13.60 4.53 -15.41
CA GLN A 97 -14.17 5.89 -15.36
C GLN A 97 -13.47 6.79 -14.33
N VAL A 98 -13.14 6.23 -13.16
CA VAL A 98 -12.35 6.93 -12.12
C VAL A 98 -10.97 7.32 -12.64
N LEU A 99 -10.30 6.45 -13.40
CA LEU A 99 -8.97 6.73 -13.97
C LEU A 99 -9.04 7.80 -15.06
N GLU A 100 -10.05 7.76 -15.91
CA GLU A 100 -10.29 8.76 -16.95
C GLU A 100 -10.56 10.13 -16.34
N LEU A 101 -11.45 10.21 -15.34
CA LEU A 101 -11.72 11.46 -14.63
C LEU A 101 -10.46 11.98 -13.92
N ARG A 102 -9.67 11.09 -13.31
CA ARG A 102 -8.40 11.46 -12.68
C ARG A 102 -7.41 12.08 -13.69
N ARG A 103 -7.32 11.55 -14.91
CA ARG A 103 -6.44 12.08 -15.97
C ARG A 103 -6.94 13.44 -16.50
N ALA A 104 -8.24 13.56 -16.73
CA ALA A 104 -8.86 14.78 -17.25
C ALA A 104 -8.77 15.94 -16.25
N GLN A 105 -9.18 15.70 -15.01
CA GLN A 105 -9.38 16.77 -14.01
C GLN A 105 -8.21 16.95 -13.04
N ARG A 106 -7.32 15.94 -12.93
CA ARG A 106 -6.17 15.95 -12.00
C ARG A 106 -6.54 16.26 -10.54
N GLN A 107 -7.79 15.99 -10.16
CA GLN A 107 -8.31 16.18 -8.80
C GLN A 107 -7.91 15.04 -7.86
N GLY A 108 -7.93 15.33 -6.55
CA GLY A 108 -7.62 14.35 -5.50
C GLY A 108 -8.69 13.28 -5.34
N GLN A 109 -8.31 12.20 -4.65
CA GLN A 109 -9.19 11.06 -4.34
C GLN A 109 -10.46 11.45 -3.56
N ASP A 110 -10.44 12.55 -2.80
CA ASP A 110 -11.57 13.03 -2.00
C ASP A 110 -12.68 13.57 -2.94
N TRP A 111 -12.28 14.41 -3.88
CA TRP A 111 -13.17 15.01 -4.87
C TRP A 111 -13.72 13.96 -5.85
N ILE A 112 -12.84 13.08 -6.33
CA ILE A 112 -13.25 11.97 -7.21
C ILE A 112 -14.19 11.01 -6.47
N GLY A 113 -13.93 10.74 -5.19
CA GLY A 113 -14.82 9.90 -4.38
C GLY A 113 -16.22 10.49 -4.27
N HIS A 114 -16.33 11.81 -4.07
CA HIS A 114 -17.62 12.50 -4.07
C HIS A 114 -18.37 12.34 -5.39
N GLU A 115 -17.69 12.51 -6.54
CA GLU A 115 -18.31 12.41 -7.87
C GLU A 115 -18.92 11.03 -8.14
N PHE A 116 -18.24 9.96 -7.72
CA PHE A 116 -18.68 8.58 -7.96
C PHE A 116 -19.48 7.96 -6.78
N GLY A 117 -19.73 8.71 -5.70
CA GLY A 117 -20.33 8.15 -4.48
C GLY A 117 -19.48 7.07 -3.80
N LEU A 118 -18.16 7.11 -4.02
CA LEU A 118 -17.20 6.14 -3.50
C LEU A 118 -16.48 6.69 -2.27
N ALA A 119 -16.19 5.82 -1.32
CA ALA A 119 -15.30 6.19 -0.23
C ALA A 119 -13.92 6.58 -0.80
N MET A 120 -13.36 7.69 -0.33
CA MET A 120 -12.01 8.17 -0.66
C MET A 120 -10.95 7.06 -0.68
N ARG A 121 -10.99 6.18 0.33
CA ARG A 121 -10.07 5.03 0.45
C ARG A 121 -10.17 4.03 -0.70
N THR A 122 -11.35 3.89 -1.30
CA THR A 122 -11.60 3.01 -2.45
C THR A 122 -10.94 3.60 -3.69
N VAL A 123 -11.16 4.89 -3.94
CA VAL A 123 -10.49 5.64 -5.02
C VAL A 123 -8.98 5.58 -4.85
N GLY A 124 -8.45 5.86 -3.66
CA GLY A 124 -7.02 5.75 -3.38
C GLY A 124 -6.43 4.35 -3.64
N ARG A 125 -7.20 3.28 -3.36
CA ARG A 125 -6.79 1.90 -3.66
C ARG A 125 -6.76 1.62 -5.17
N MET A 126 -7.76 2.10 -5.92
CA MET A 126 -7.78 1.99 -7.39
C MET A 126 -6.59 2.71 -8.01
N LEU A 127 -6.38 3.98 -7.65
CA LEU A 127 -5.26 4.78 -8.15
C LEU A 127 -3.92 4.11 -7.88
N ARG A 128 -3.73 3.56 -6.66
CA ARG A 128 -2.50 2.84 -6.30
C ARG A 128 -2.32 1.56 -7.12
N ARG A 129 -3.38 0.78 -7.34
CA ARG A 129 -3.34 -0.47 -8.13
C ARG A 129 -2.94 -0.19 -9.58
N HIS A 130 -3.40 0.93 -10.13
CA HIS A 130 -3.10 1.38 -11.48
C HIS A 130 -1.84 2.26 -11.58
N HIS A 131 -1.01 2.29 -10.52
CA HIS A 131 0.23 3.05 -10.47
C HIS A 131 0.07 4.55 -10.81
N ILE A 132 -1.10 5.13 -10.51
CA ILE A 132 -1.36 6.55 -10.73
C ILE A 132 -0.71 7.36 -9.60
N PRO A 133 0.13 8.37 -9.92
CA PRO A 133 0.73 9.23 -8.91
C PRO A 133 -0.31 10.00 -8.09
N ARG A 134 0.04 10.30 -6.84
CA ARG A 134 -0.84 11.08 -5.96
C ARG A 134 -1.03 12.48 -6.52
N ALA A 135 -2.16 13.11 -6.21
CA ALA A 135 -2.44 14.48 -6.65
C ALA A 135 -1.34 15.48 -6.24
N ARG A 136 -0.75 15.32 -5.06
CA ARG A 136 0.37 16.15 -4.57
C ARG A 136 1.70 15.94 -5.31
N GLU A 137 1.84 14.83 -6.04
CA GLU A 137 3.06 14.49 -6.80
C GLU A 137 2.99 15.03 -8.22
N LEU A 138 1.83 15.52 -8.65
CA LEU A 138 1.61 16.08 -9.97
C LEU A 138 1.33 17.57 -9.87
N ASP A 139 1.92 18.34 -10.77
CA ASP A 139 1.54 19.73 -10.96
C ASP A 139 0.10 19.79 -11.49
N ARG A 140 -0.72 20.67 -10.93
CA ARG A 140 -2.17 20.68 -11.19
C ARG A 140 -2.49 21.14 -12.61
N LEU A 141 -1.68 22.05 -13.15
CA LEU A 141 -1.89 22.63 -14.47
C LEU A 141 -1.38 21.69 -15.55
N THR A 142 -0.13 21.28 -15.44
CA THR A 142 0.62 20.53 -16.46
C THR A 142 0.50 19.02 -16.32
N GLY A 143 0.17 18.51 -15.13
CA GLY A 143 0.18 17.07 -14.85
C GLY A 143 1.57 16.44 -14.80
N ALA A 144 2.63 17.23 -14.94
CA ALA A 144 4.01 16.78 -14.80
C ALA A 144 4.31 16.42 -13.34
N PHE A 145 5.26 15.51 -13.12
CA PHE A 145 5.73 15.27 -11.76
C PHE A 145 6.29 16.56 -11.17
N VAL A 146 5.76 16.97 -10.02
CA VAL A 146 6.39 18.01 -9.22
C VAL A 146 7.72 17.43 -8.78
N HIS A 147 8.82 17.99 -9.30
CA HIS A 147 10.16 17.72 -8.80
C HIS A 147 10.33 18.42 -7.44
N ALA A 148 9.45 18.10 -6.49
CA ALA A 148 9.50 18.59 -5.13
C ALA A 148 10.43 17.70 -4.31
N SER A 149 11.70 17.66 -4.71
CA SER A 149 12.71 17.68 -3.67
C SER A 149 12.51 19.02 -2.95
N LYS A 150 12.04 18.99 -1.70
CA LYS A 150 12.06 20.19 -0.83
C LYS A 150 13.47 20.77 -0.67
N THR A 151 14.47 20.00 -1.08
CA THR A 151 15.85 20.41 -1.24
C THR A 151 16.04 20.76 -2.71
N THR A 152 15.81 22.02 -3.09
CA THR A 152 16.47 22.54 -4.28
C THR A 152 17.97 22.34 -4.02
N PRO A 153 18.71 21.53 -4.81
CA PRO A 153 20.16 21.40 -4.62
C PRO A 153 20.87 22.74 -4.87
N VAL A 154 20.21 23.66 -5.55
CA VAL A 154 20.65 25.04 -5.74
C VAL A 154 20.25 25.88 -4.53
N ARG A 155 21.23 26.21 -3.71
CA ARG A 155 21.10 27.22 -2.65
C ARG A 155 21.01 28.59 -3.33
N TYR A 156 20.04 29.41 -2.95
CA TYR A 156 19.90 30.79 -3.43
C TYR A 156 20.95 31.68 -2.73
N GLU A 157 22.22 31.51 -3.10
CA GLU A 157 23.33 32.36 -2.65
C GLU A 157 23.76 33.28 -3.80
N ARG A 158 24.08 34.52 -3.43
CA ARG A 158 24.51 35.60 -4.31
C ARG A 158 25.61 36.37 -3.61
N ASP A 159 26.59 36.83 -4.37
CA ASP A 159 27.82 37.40 -3.82
C ASP A 159 27.60 38.85 -3.35
N HIS A 160 26.58 39.52 -3.89
CA HIS A 160 26.30 40.92 -3.58
C HIS A 160 24.84 41.15 -3.16
N PRO A 161 24.60 42.09 -2.21
CA PRO A 161 23.26 42.48 -1.83
C PRO A 161 22.52 43.11 -3.03
N GLY A 162 21.30 42.64 -3.30
CA GLY A 162 20.44 43.14 -4.39
C GLY A 162 20.35 42.24 -5.63
N GLU A 163 21.21 41.21 -5.75
CA GLU A 163 21.17 40.26 -6.88
C GLU A 163 20.03 39.24 -6.81
N LEU A 164 19.43 39.08 -5.62
CA LEU A 164 18.28 38.21 -5.41
C LEU A 164 17.08 39.05 -5.00
N VAL A 165 16.09 39.15 -5.90
CA VAL A 165 14.81 39.79 -5.60
C VAL A 165 13.83 38.73 -5.12
N HIS A 166 13.46 38.79 -3.84
CA HIS A 166 12.39 37.97 -3.30
C HIS A 166 11.06 38.70 -3.47
N MET A 167 10.17 38.14 -4.29
CA MET A 167 8.81 38.65 -4.41
C MET A 167 7.88 37.86 -3.49
N ASP A 168 7.45 38.49 -2.40
CA ASP A 168 6.36 37.96 -1.57
C ASP A 168 5.02 38.41 -2.17
N LEU A 169 4.19 37.44 -2.53
CA LEU A 169 2.84 37.69 -3.02
C LEU A 169 1.86 37.47 -1.87
N LYS A 170 1.44 38.58 -1.27
CA LYS A 170 0.45 38.56 -0.19
C LYS A 170 -0.95 38.80 -0.72
N LYS A 171 -1.83 37.82 -0.55
CA LYS A 171 -3.27 38.03 -0.75
C LYS A 171 -3.82 38.85 0.42
N LEU A 172 -4.19 40.11 0.17
CA LEU A 172 -4.91 40.91 1.15
C LEU A 172 -6.38 40.51 1.18
N CYS A 173 -6.97 40.47 2.38
CA CYS A 173 -8.42 40.35 2.54
C CYS A 173 -9.12 41.65 2.10
N ARG A 174 -10.45 41.60 1.93
CA ARG A 174 -11.27 42.77 1.60
C ARG A 174 -11.05 43.88 2.63
N ILE A 175 -10.61 45.05 2.18
CA ILE A 175 -10.46 46.24 3.02
C ILE A 175 -11.83 46.93 3.08
N PRO A 176 -12.45 47.08 4.26
CA PRO A 176 -13.72 47.80 4.39
C PRO A 176 -13.54 49.30 4.13
N GLU A 177 -14.61 49.98 3.70
CA GLU A 177 -14.64 51.44 3.67
C GLU A 177 -14.36 52.01 5.06
N GLY A 178 -13.51 53.04 5.14
CA GLY A 178 -13.02 53.61 6.41
C GLY A 178 -11.72 52.97 6.94
N GLY A 179 -11.35 51.78 6.44
CA GLY A 179 -10.08 51.12 6.76
C GLY A 179 -9.95 50.64 8.21
N GLY A 180 -8.93 49.79 8.44
CA GLY A 180 -8.59 49.29 9.77
C GLY A 180 -9.21 47.93 10.14
N TRP A 181 -8.50 47.18 10.99
CA TRP A 181 -8.94 45.91 11.56
C TRP A 181 -10.05 46.10 12.62
N ARG A 182 -10.08 47.28 13.27
CA ARG A 182 -10.87 47.56 14.48
C ARG A 182 -12.10 48.44 14.25
N ALA A 183 -12.44 48.72 12.99
CA ALA A 183 -13.66 49.45 12.65
C ALA A 183 -14.89 48.55 12.84
#